data_AF-A0A1Y3N9J5-F1
#
_entry.id   AF-A0A1Y3N9J5-F1
#
_cell.length_a   1.000
_cell.length_b   1.000
_cell.length_c   1.000
_cell.angle_alpha   90.00
_cell.angle_beta   90.00
_cell.angle_gamma   90.00
#
_symmetry.space_group_name_H-M   'P 1'
#
loop_
_entity.id
_entity.type
_entity.pdbx_description
1 polymer ?
#
loop_
_entity_poly.entity_id
_entity_poly.type
_entity_poly.pdbx_seq_one_letter_code
_entity_poly.pdbx_strand_id
1 'polypeptide(L)'
;MQILIDFITFDNEKVYHPECFRCQRCDEVLTSDNCYKKDEKFFCKKCYLFEEGYCCNECEEIIEGPAININGKLYHQNCFVCTACGDKLNKQYMAIDGRPYCKKDYLKYKGFMCGICGEFIENEYITIFDRKYHINCKKCSVSYAA
;
A
#
# COMPACT_ATOMS: atom_id res chain seq x y z
N MET A 1 7.43 -50.92 25.25
CA MET A 1 6.87 -49.56 25.38
C MET A 1 6.92 -48.95 23.98
N GLN A 2 5.81 -48.99 23.24
CA GLN A 2 5.74 -48.46 21.87
C GLN A 2 5.90 -46.93 21.93
N ILE A 3 6.95 -46.39 21.32
CA ILE A 3 7.03 -44.97 21.01
C ILE A 3 6.25 -44.80 19.70
N LEU A 4 4.99 -44.37 19.81
CA LEU A 4 4.24 -43.85 18.67
C LEU A 4 4.90 -42.51 18.31
N ILE A 5 5.87 -42.53 17.39
CA ILE A 5 6.37 -41.31 16.79
C ILE A 5 5.29 -40.90 15.80
N ASP A 6 4.51 -39.89 16.14
CA ASP A 6 3.59 -39.27 15.20
C ASP A 6 4.45 -38.69 14.07
N PHE A 7 4.30 -39.19 12.85
CA PHE A 7 5.04 -38.68 11.69
C PHE A 7 4.12 -37.77 10.88
N ILE A 8 4.65 -36.66 10.39
CA ILE A 8 3.91 -35.79 9.47
C ILE A 8 4.24 -36.19 8.04
N THR A 9 3.22 -36.58 7.28
CA THR A 9 3.35 -36.81 5.84
C THR A 9 2.91 -35.56 5.09
N PHE A 10 3.75 -35.04 4.22
CA PHE A 10 3.40 -33.94 3.31
C PHE A 10 3.51 -34.43 1.87
N ASP A 11 2.49 -34.10 1.06
CA ASP A 11 2.37 -34.51 -0.35
C ASP A 11 2.38 -36.05 -0.55
N ASN A 12 1.93 -36.81 0.45
CA ASN A 12 1.85 -38.28 0.47
C ASN A 12 3.15 -39.07 0.18
N GLU A 13 4.31 -38.41 0.07
CA GLU A 13 5.57 -39.06 -0.30
C GLU A 13 6.72 -38.84 0.70
N LYS A 14 6.70 -37.72 1.45
CA LYS A 14 7.79 -37.36 2.37
C LYS A 14 7.32 -37.33 3.82
N VAL A 15 8.14 -37.94 4.67
CA VAL A 15 7.89 -38.11 6.11
C VAL A 15 8.81 -37.18 6.89
N TYR A 16 8.25 -36.39 7.78
CA TYR A 16 8.99 -35.41 8.60
C TYR A 16 8.79 -35.67 10.08
N HIS A 17 9.84 -35.42 10.86
CA HIS A 17 9.71 -35.35 12.32
C HIS A 17 8.84 -34.12 12.68
N PRO A 18 7.82 -34.25 13.54
CA PRO A 18 6.94 -33.13 13.90
C PRO A 18 7.69 -31.92 14.44
N GLU A 19 8.75 -32.17 15.22
CA GLU A 19 9.57 -31.13 15.83
C GLU A 19 10.50 -30.42 14.85
N CYS A 20 10.77 -31.01 13.67
CA CYS A 20 11.61 -30.42 12.63
C CYS A 20 10.78 -29.82 11.49
N PHE A 21 9.50 -30.15 11.39
CA PHE A 21 8.63 -29.64 10.34
C PHE A 21 8.08 -28.27 10.73
N ARG A 22 8.87 -27.23 10.46
CA ARG A 22 8.61 -25.86 10.93
C ARG A 22 8.62 -24.85 9.80
N CYS A 23 7.90 -23.75 10.01
CA CYS A 23 7.94 -22.62 9.10
C CYS A 23 9.34 -22.01 9.06
N GLN A 24 9.93 -21.91 7.88
CA GLN A 24 11.26 -21.34 7.67
C GLN A 24 11.39 -19.87 8.12
N ARG A 25 10.26 -19.15 8.25
CA ARG A 25 10.22 -17.73 8.59
C ARG A 25 9.89 -17.46 10.06
N CYS A 26 8.88 -18.12 10.62
CA CYS A 26 8.40 -17.87 11.99
C CYS A 26 8.65 -19.02 12.98
N ASP A 27 9.23 -20.13 12.53
CA ASP A 27 9.56 -21.32 13.34
C ASP A 27 8.36 -22.06 13.98
N GLU A 28 7.13 -21.66 13.62
CA GLU A 28 5.90 -22.36 14.01
C GLU A 28 5.91 -23.80 13.48
N VAL A 29 5.52 -24.76 14.33
CA VAL A 29 5.33 -26.16 13.93
C VAL A 29 4.22 -26.24 12.89
N LEU A 30 4.53 -26.84 11.75
CA LEU A 30 3.59 -27.00 10.65
C LEU A 30 2.81 -28.31 10.80
N THR A 31 1.57 -28.29 10.33
CA THR A 31 0.74 -29.49 10.17
C THR A 31 0.56 -29.77 8.68
N SER A 32 0.01 -30.93 8.33
CA SER A 32 -0.37 -31.25 6.94
C SER A 32 -1.28 -30.18 6.32
N ASP A 33 -2.12 -29.54 7.15
CA ASP A 33 -3.18 -28.64 6.70
C ASP A 33 -2.75 -27.16 6.71
N ASN A 34 -1.64 -26.83 7.36
CA ASN A 34 -1.08 -25.47 7.46
C ASN A 34 0.36 -25.40 6.96
N CYS A 35 0.68 -26.14 5.89
CA CYS A 35 2.00 -26.17 5.29
C CYS A 35 1.94 -25.84 3.79
N TYR A 36 2.77 -24.89 3.37
CA TYR A 36 2.89 -24.44 1.99
C TYR A 36 4.36 -24.47 1.57
N LYS A 37 4.62 -25.09 0.41
CA LYS A 37 5.98 -25.26 -0.13
C LYS A 37 6.28 -24.19 -1.18
N LYS A 38 7.42 -23.51 -1.06
CA LYS A 38 7.98 -22.57 -2.05
C LYS A 38 9.49 -22.70 -2.09
N ASP A 39 10.07 -22.89 -3.27
CA ASP A 39 11.53 -23.02 -3.48
C ASP A 39 12.21 -24.02 -2.51
N GLU A 40 11.61 -25.21 -2.36
CA GLU A 40 12.04 -26.27 -1.42
C GLU A 40 12.01 -25.89 0.08
N LYS A 41 11.43 -24.74 0.44
CA LYS A 41 11.20 -24.31 1.82
C LYS A 41 9.73 -24.44 2.19
N PHE A 42 9.47 -24.63 3.48
CA PHE A 42 8.13 -24.77 4.04
C PHE A 42 7.73 -23.56 4.86
N PHE A 43 6.48 -23.13 4.70
CA PHE A 43 5.92 -21.96 5.36
C PHE A 43 4.52 -22.24 5.90
N CYS A 44 4.14 -21.59 7.01
CA CYS A 44 2.74 -21.52 7.40
C CYS A 44 1.97 -20.63 6.41
N LYS A 45 0.64 -20.71 6.38
CA LYS A 45 -0.20 -19.93 5.45
C LYS A 45 0.16 -18.45 5.41
N LYS A 46 0.30 -17.83 6.60
CA LYS A 46 0.61 -16.40 6.73
C LYS A 46 1.96 -16.04 6.10
N CYS A 47 3.00 -16.81 6.43
CA CYS A 47 4.34 -16.56 5.91
C CYS A 47 4.44 -16.83 4.41
N TYR A 48 3.73 -17.84 3.90
CA TYR A 48 3.66 -18.09 2.46
C TYR A 48 3.03 -16.90 1.71
N LEU A 49 1.88 -16.41 2.18
CA LEU A 49 1.22 -15.25 1.59
C LEU A 49 2.08 -13.98 1.67
N PHE A 50 2.88 -13.82 2.73
CA PHE A 50 3.85 -12.74 2.84
C PHE A 50 4.91 -12.83 1.72
N GLU A 51 5.51 -14.01 1.52
CA GLU A 51 6.53 -14.24 0.49
C GLU A 51 5.99 -14.08 -0.94
N GLU A 52 4.67 -14.23 -1.13
CA GLU A 52 3.97 -13.96 -2.39
C GLU A 52 3.59 -12.48 -2.56
N GLY A 53 3.84 -11.63 -1.56
CA GLY A 53 3.60 -10.19 -1.62
C GLY A 53 2.17 -9.76 -1.27
N TYR A 54 1.37 -10.61 -0.60
CA TYR A 54 0.00 -10.28 -0.17
C TYR A 54 -0.06 -9.49 1.15
N CYS A 55 0.95 -8.66 1.45
CA CYS A 55 0.98 -7.82 2.64
C CYS A 55 0.42 -6.42 2.36
N CYS A 56 -0.31 -5.86 3.32
CA CYS A 56 -0.80 -4.50 3.23
C CYS A 56 0.34 -3.50 3.47
N ASN A 57 0.50 -2.53 2.58
CA ASN A 57 1.52 -1.50 2.69
C ASN A 57 1.27 -0.48 3.82
N GLU A 58 0.10 -0.50 4.46
CA GLU A 58 -0.24 0.43 5.55
C GLU A 58 -0.13 -0.19 6.94
N CYS A 59 -0.72 -1.38 7.14
CA CYS A 59 -0.73 -2.04 8.45
C CYS A 59 0.24 -3.23 8.55
N GLU A 60 0.95 -3.57 7.46
CA GLU A 60 1.91 -4.68 7.38
C GLU A 60 1.33 -6.09 7.62
N GLU A 61 0.00 -6.20 7.75
CA GLU A 61 -0.73 -7.46 7.89
C GLU A 61 -1.09 -8.09 6.55
N ILE A 62 -1.34 -9.41 6.56
CA ILE A 62 -1.73 -10.18 5.38
C ILE A 62 -3.13 -9.77 4.89
N ILE A 63 -3.30 -9.68 3.57
CA ILE A 63 -4.58 -9.45 2.92
C ILE A 63 -5.22 -10.79 2.54
N GLU A 64 -6.19 -11.22 3.33
CA GLU A 64 -7.04 -12.36 3.01
C GLU A 64 -8.31 -11.86 2.31
N GLY A 65 -8.28 -11.79 0.96
CA GLY A 65 -9.44 -11.40 0.15
C GLY A 65 -9.19 -10.21 -0.79
N PRO A 66 -10.23 -9.41 -1.12
CA PRO A 66 -10.11 -8.29 -2.04
C PRO A 66 -9.10 -7.25 -1.56
N ALA A 67 -8.13 -6.94 -2.42
CA ALA A 67 -7.11 -5.93 -2.18
C ALA A 67 -7.29 -4.74 -3.12
N ILE A 68 -6.86 -3.56 -2.67
CA ILE A 68 -6.69 -2.40 -3.55
C ILE A 68 -5.22 -2.37 -3.98
N ASN A 69 -4.96 -2.48 -5.29
CA ASN A 69 -3.63 -2.39 -5.85
C ASN A 69 -3.38 -0.98 -6.42
N ILE A 70 -2.29 -0.36 -5.97
CA ILE A 70 -1.88 0.97 -6.40
C ILE A 70 -0.39 0.92 -6.71
N ASN A 71 -0.03 1.02 -7.98
CA ASN A 71 1.36 1.01 -8.45
C ASN A 71 2.17 -0.16 -7.86
N GLY A 72 1.55 -1.35 -7.76
CA GLY A 72 2.20 -2.56 -7.23
C GLY A 72 2.15 -2.71 -5.71
N LYS A 73 1.58 -1.75 -4.96
CA LYS A 73 1.36 -1.85 -3.52
C LYS A 73 -0.07 -2.28 -3.23
N LEU A 74 -0.22 -3.24 -2.31
CA LEU A 74 -1.53 -3.74 -1.89
C LEU A 74 -1.98 -3.07 -0.59
N TYR A 75 -3.28 -2.84 -0.49
CA TYR A 75 -3.93 -2.29 0.70
C TYR A 75 -5.20 -3.07 1.01
N HIS A 76 -5.51 -3.30 2.29
CA HIS A 76 -6.88 -3.63 2.67
C HIS A 76 -7.80 -2.46 2.31
N GLN A 77 -9.06 -2.76 2.01
CA GLN A 77 -10.05 -1.71 1.69
C GLN A 77 -10.17 -0.64 2.79
N ASN A 78 -10.08 -1.05 4.06
CA ASN A 78 -10.13 -0.13 5.19
C ASN A 78 -8.80 0.59 5.47
N CYS A 79 -7.69 0.05 4.97
CA CYS A 79 -6.37 0.65 5.09
C CYS A 79 -6.05 1.61 3.94
N PHE A 80 -6.92 1.69 2.95
CA PHE A 80 -6.78 2.66 1.87
C PHE A 80 -7.29 4.04 2.32
N VAL A 81 -6.44 4.73 3.07
CA VAL A 81 -6.71 6.02 3.71
C VAL A 81 -5.69 7.07 3.30
N CYS A 82 -6.02 8.35 3.47
CA CYS A 82 -5.08 9.43 3.23
C CYS A 82 -3.94 9.37 4.24
N THR A 83 -2.69 9.37 3.75
CA THR A 83 -1.49 9.36 4.60
C THR A 83 -1.41 10.57 5.55
N ALA A 84 -2.04 11.71 5.21
CA ALA A 84 -1.97 12.93 6.02
C ALA A 84 -3.10 13.03 7.07
N CYS A 85 -4.36 12.77 6.68
CA CYS A 85 -5.51 12.94 7.56
C CYS A 85 -6.16 11.64 8.06
N GLY A 86 -5.84 10.48 7.47
CA GLY A 86 -6.45 9.19 7.79
C GLY A 86 -7.86 8.98 7.22
N ASP A 87 -8.39 9.92 6.44
CA ASP A 87 -9.72 9.76 5.83
C ASP A 87 -9.72 8.63 4.79
N LYS A 88 -10.81 7.87 4.74
CA LYS A 88 -11.01 6.83 3.73
C LYS A 88 -10.97 7.43 2.32
N LEU A 89 -10.15 6.84 1.46
CA LEU A 89 -10.02 7.28 0.08
C LEU A 89 -10.98 6.51 -0.82
N ASN A 90 -11.49 7.20 -1.83
CA ASN A 90 -12.27 6.60 -2.92
C ASN A 90 -11.41 6.56 -4.20
N LYS A 91 -12.02 6.28 -5.35
CA LYS A 91 -11.31 6.18 -6.63
C LYS A 91 -10.56 7.47 -7.05
N GLN A 92 -10.90 8.63 -6.50
CA GLN A 92 -10.24 9.91 -6.78
C GLN A 92 -9.25 10.24 -5.66
N TYR A 93 -7.99 9.83 -5.82
CA TYR A 93 -6.89 10.13 -4.92
C TYR A 93 -5.65 10.56 -5.71
N MET A 94 -4.69 11.17 -5.03
CA MET A 94 -3.39 11.52 -5.60
C MET A 94 -2.30 10.76 -4.87
N ALA A 95 -1.19 10.46 -5.52
CA ALA A 95 -0.06 9.76 -4.91
C ALA A 95 1.17 10.68 -4.82
N ILE A 96 1.83 10.68 -3.66
CA ILE A 96 3.14 11.30 -3.45
C ILE A 96 4.09 10.16 -3.05
N ASP A 97 5.13 9.91 -3.84
CA ASP A 97 6.11 8.83 -3.63
C ASP A 97 5.44 7.45 -3.40
N GLY A 98 4.34 7.21 -4.12
CA GLY A 98 3.58 5.96 -4.02
C GLY A 98 2.78 5.80 -2.72
N ARG A 99 2.55 6.87 -1.95
CA ARG A 99 1.63 6.93 -0.81
C ARG A 99 0.39 7.74 -1.17
N PRO A 100 -0.82 7.32 -0.76
CA PRO A 100 -2.05 7.95 -1.22
C PRO A 100 -2.49 9.13 -0.35
N TYR A 101 -2.95 10.20 -0.98
CA TYR A 101 -3.41 11.44 -0.35
C TYR A 101 -4.79 11.84 -0.88
N CYS A 102 -5.62 12.41 0.01
CA CYS A 102 -6.82 13.10 -0.40
C CYS A 102 -6.45 14.37 -1.18
N LYS A 103 -7.34 14.85 -2.05
CA LYS A 103 -7.09 16.04 -2.88
C LYS A 103 -6.66 17.25 -2.05
N LYS A 104 -7.33 17.48 -0.92
CA LYS A 104 -7.06 18.59 -0.01
C LYS A 104 -5.63 18.57 0.52
N ASP A 105 -5.19 17.43 1.05
CA ASP A 105 -3.85 17.34 1.63
C ASP A 105 -2.76 17.27 0.55
N TYR A 106 -3.04 16.63 -0.60
CA TYR A 106 -2.15 16.69 -1.75
C TYR A 106 -1.85 18.13 -2.16
N LEU A 107 -2.87 18.99 -2.26
CA LEU A 107 -2.70 20.40 -2.62
C LEU A 107 -1.93 21.19 -1.56
N LYS A 108 -2.04 20.84 -0.27
CA LYS A 108 -1.20 21.46 0.76
C LYS A 108 0.29 21.14 0.58
N TYR A 109 0.63 19.92 0.13
CA TYR A 109 2.02 19.49 -0.05
C TYR A 109 2.62 19.87 -1.41
N LYS A 110 1.83 19.78 -2.49
CA LYS A 110 2.30 19.93 -3.89
C LYS A 110 1.58 21.00 -4.68
N GLY A 111 0.50 21.56 -4.14
CA GLY A 111 -0.28 22.60 -4.81
C GLY A 111 0.42 23.96 -4.79
N PHE A 112 0.01 24.81 -5.71
CA PHE A 112 0.42 26.20 -5.76
C PHE A 112 -0.77 27.07 -5.37
N MET A 113 -0.54 28.11 -4.56
CA MET A 113 -1.58 29.10 -4.28
C MET A 113 -1.63 30.13 -5.41
N CYS A 114 -2.84 30.42 -5.89
CA CYS A 114 -3.05 31.47 -6.87
C CYS A 114 -2.77 32.82 -6.25
N GLY A 115 -1.85 33.59 -6.85
CA GLY A 115 -1.48 34.92 -6.36
C GLY A 115 -2.56 36.00 -6.48
N ILE A 116 -3.77 35.65 -6.95
CA ILE A 116 -4.92 36.58 -7.08
C ILE A 116 -6.03 36.20 -6.10
N CYS A 117 -6.55 34.98 -6.17
CA CYS A 117 -7.68 34.56 -5.33
C CYS A 117 -7.26 33.90 -4.01
N GLY A 118 -5.98 33.53 -3.85
CA GLY A 118 -5.49 32.85 -2.64
C GLY A 118 -5.87 31.37 -2.53
N GLU A 119 -6.61 30.81 -3.49
CA GLU A 119 -6.97 29.39 -3.49
C GLU A 119 -5.92 28.51 -4.18
N PHE A 120 -5.94 27.20 -3.87
CA PHE A 120 -5.07 26.23 -4.51
C PHE A 120 -5.39 26.07 -6.00
N ILE A 121 -4.33 25.98 -6.81
CA ILE A 121 -4.44 25.69 -8.24
C ILE A 121 -4.44 24.18 -8.43
N GLU A 122 -5.56 23.66 -8.89
CA GLU A 122 -5.79 22.21 -9.04
C GLU A 122 -5.32 21.64 -10.38
N ASN A 123 -5.32 22.48 -11.42
CA ASN A 123 -5.07 22.10 -12.81
C ASN A 123 -3.93 22.95 -13.39
N GLU A 124 -4.00 23.21 -14.69
CA GLU A 124 -3.08 24.09 -15.41
C GLU A 124 -3.05 25.50 -14.81
N TYR A 125 -1.86 26.10 -14.85
CA TYR A 125 -1.58 27.42 -14.30
C TYR A 125 -0.69 28.22 -15.24
N ILE A 126 -0.76 29.54 -15.11
CA ILE A 126 0.20 30.46 -15.73
C ILE A 126 1.20 30.94 -14.68
N THR A 127 2.44 31.16 -15.11
CA THR A 127 3.50 31.73 -14.27
C THR A 127 3.84 33.14 -14.75
N ILE A 128 3.81 34.12 -13.85
CA ILE A 128 4.17 35.51 -14.13
C ILE A 128 5.00 36.03 -12.95
N PHE A 129 6.24 36.49 -13.22
CA PHE A 129 7.20 36.95 -12.20
C PHE A 129 7.31 35.95 -11.03
N ASP A 130 7.55 34.67 -11.35
CA ASP A 130 7.70 33.54 -10.40
C ASP A 130 6.50 33.23 -9.50
N ARG A 131 5.35 33.88 -9.74
CA ARG A 131 4.08 33.55 -9.08
C ARG A 131 3.17 32.78 -10.03
N LYS A 132 2.37 31.88 -9.45
CA LYS A 132 1.44 31.02 -10.20
C LYS A 132 0.01 31.50 -10.01
N TYR A 133 -0.79 31.34 -11.05
CA TYR A 133 -2.18 31.82 -11.10
C TYR A 133 -3.06 30.82 -11.85
N HIS A 134 -4.34 30.71 -11.47
CA HIS A 134 -5.31 30.03 -12.32
C HIS A 134 -5.39 30.74 -13.68
N ILE A 135 -5.58 29.99 -14.76
CA ILE A 135 -5.75 30.55 -16.13
C ILE A 135 -6.91 31.57 -16.18
N ASN A 136 -7.97 31.30 -15.42
CA ASN A 136 -9.16 32.16 -15.35
C ASN A 136 -9.05 33.29 -14.31
N CYS A 137 -8.06 33.23 -13.41
CA CYS A 137 -7.73 34.35 -12.54
C CYS A 137 -6.90 35.35 -13.35
N LYS A 138 -7.57 36.12 -14.21
CA LYS A 138 -6.92 37.16 -14.99
C LYS A 138 -6.62 38.37 -14.10
N LYS A 139 -5.41 38.93 -14.22
CA LYS A 139 -5.19 40.34 -13.88
C LYS A 139 -5.68 41.18 -15.06
N CYS A 140 -6.48 42.20 -14.81
CA CYS A 140 -6.90 43.10 -15.88
C CYS A 140 -5.74 43.99 -16.34
N SER A 141 -5.84 44.39 -17.61
CA SER A 141 -4.89 45.07 -18.50
C SER A 141 -4.14 46.24 -17.86
N VAL A 142 -2.82 46.25 -18.03
CA VAL A 142 -1.99 47.41 -17.72
C VAL A 142 -2.53 48.61 -18.50
N SER A 143 -3.24 49.51 -17.82
CA SER A 143 -3.23 50.93 -18.15
C SER A 143 -1.85 51.42 -17.75
N TYR A 144 -0.95 51.55 -18.72
CA TYR A 144 0.24 52.37 -18.54
C TYR A 144 -0.26 53.78 -18.28
N ALA A 145 -0.13 54.21 -17.03
CA ALA A 145 -0.28 55.60 -16.64
C ALA A 145 1.12 56.22 -16.63
N ALA A 146 1.22 57.33 -17.38
CA ALA A 146 2.32 58.27 -17.57
C ALA A 146 3.47 57.80 -18.46
#